data_AF-A0A7X1U7E8-F1
#
_entry.id   AF-A0A7X1U7E8-F1
#
_cell.length_a   1.000
_cell.length_b   1.000
_cell.length_c   1.000
_cell.angle_alpha   90.00
_cell.angle_beta   90.00
_cell.angle_gamma   90.00
#
_symmetry.space_group_name_H-M   'P 1'
#
loop_
_entity.id
_entity.type
_entity.pdbx_description
1 polymer ?
#
loop_
_entity_poly.entity_id
_entity_poly.type
_entity_poly.pdbx_seq_one_letter_code
_entity_poly.pdbx_strand_id
1 'polypeptide(L)'
;MTPSLITRLCNIALKPGVSATTQLITTRRICRAIADQLDVIRSERRALRRQAGKLKAFLPFTRQTIAELELRAQEHQEATRCGAWSALAGFGQSLMFDREGLAQALGFDRMCDLLAVNPVHRQQASADGDTSLRGVAYLARLEDSSDRKCDEWGAGGPLYRACHAAMIQFIKECPEHLLPDPFAPGAPFGPKLPPSLSIVGK
;
A
#
# COMPACT_ATOMS: atom_id res chain seq x y z
N MET A 1 18.24 -8.94 -1.50
CA MET A 1 18.49 -8.56 -0.09
C MET A 1 18.40 -9.79 0.79
N THR A 2 19.27 -9.93 1.79
CA THR A 2 19.28 -11.12 2.64
C THR A 2 18.02 -11.16 3.53
N PRO A 3 17.25 -12.27 3.55
CA PRO A 3 16.12 -12.48 4.46
C PRO A 3 16.44 -12.14 5.93
N SER A 4 17.73 -12.13 6.30
CA SER A 4 18.25 -11.72 7.61
C SER A 4 17.80 -10.33 8.09
N LEU A 5 17.53 -9.34 7.24
CA LEU A 5 17.13 -8.01 7.71
C LEU A 5 15.68 -8.00 8.18
N ILE A 6 14.75 -8.49 7.35
CA ILE A 6 13.32 -8.53 7.69
C ILE A 6 13.11 -9.40 8.93
N THR A 7 13.73 -10.58 9.00
CA THR A 7 13.66 -11.45 10.18
C THR A 7 14.17 -10.75 11.44
N ARG A 8 15.30 -10.02 11.36
CA ARG A 8 15.82 -9.26 12.51
C ARG A 8 14.85 -8.15 12.95
N LEU A 9 14.26 -7.43 12.01
CA LEU A 9 13.30 -6.37 12.32
C LEU A 9 12.01 -6.94 12.93
N CYS A 10 11.50 -8.06 12.41
CA CYS A 10 10.37 -8.77 13.02
C CYS A 10 10.70 -9.22 14.45
N ASN A 11 11.90 -9.76 14.68
CA ASN A 11 12.33 -10.15 16.02
C ASN A 11 12.42 -8.96 16.98
N ILE A 12 12.71 -7.74 16.49
CA ILE A 12 12.68 -6.54 17.32
C ILE A 12 11.22 -6.14 17.59
N ALA A 13 10.36 -6.14 16.57
CA ALA A 13 8.95 -5.75 16.68
C ALA A 13 8.13 -6.69 17.58
N LEU A 14 8.47 -7.98 17.60
CA LEU A 14 7.76 -9.02 18.37
C LEU A 14 8.24 -9.17 19.82
N LYS A 15 9.25 -8.42 20.25
CA LYS A 15 9.69 -8.48 21.65
C LYS A 15 8.56 -7.99 22.57
N PRO A 16 8.31 -8.67 23.70
CA PRO A 16 7.37 -8.16 24.71
C PRO A 16 7.80 -6.79 25.22
N GLY A 17 6.85 -5.87 25.40
CA GLY A 17 7.10 -4.54 25.98
C GLY A 17 7.82 -3.55 25.06
N VAL A 18 7.87 -3.82 23.75
CA VAL A 18 8.41 -2.86 22.78
C VAL A 18 7.56 -1.59 22.78
N SER A 19 8.23 -0.42 22.80
CA SER A 19 7.53 0.87 22.76
C SER A 19 6.79 1.06 21.43
N ALA A 20 5.67 1.77 21.44
CA ALA A 20 4.93 2.13 20.23
C ALA A 20 5.80 2.86 19.19
N THR A 21 6.79 3.65 19.66
CA THR A 21 7.76 4.32 18.79
C THR A 21 8.61 3.31 18.04
N THR A 22 9.21 2.36 18.77
CA THR A 22 10.03 1.30 18.18
C THR A 22 9.20 0.45 17.24
N GLN A 23 7.98 0.10 17.64
CA GLN A 23 7.06 -0.69 16.83
C GLN A 23 6.78 0.00 15.49
N LEU A 24 6.35 1.26 15.50
CA LEU A 24 6.07 2.02 14.26
C LEU A 24 7.33 2.13 13.38
N ILE A 25 8.49 2.45 13.95
CA ILE A 25 9.76 2.52 13.20
C ILE A 25 10.09 1.18 12.55
N THR A 26 9.97 0.07 13.29
CA THR A 26 10.27 -1.27 12.76
C THR A 26 9.30 -1.68 11.68
N THR A 27 7.99 -1.48 11.88
CA THR A 27 6.95 -1.75 10.87
C THR A 27 7.25 -0.98 9.58
N ARG A 28 7.55 0.32 9.69
CA ARG A 28 7.88 1.17 8.56
C ARG A 28 9.09 0.67 7.77
N ARG A 29 10.16 0.25 8.47
CA ARG A 29 11.36 -0.34 7.86
C ARG A 29 11.10 -1.69 7.21
N ILE A 30 10.27 -2.53 7.83
CA ILE A 30 9.87 -3.83 7.27
C ILE A 30 9.08 -3.62 5.97
N CYS A 31 8.04 -2.78 6.01
CA CYS A 31 7.23 -2.45 4.84
C CYS A 31 8.09 -1.91 3.70
N ARG A 32 9.06 -1.01 3.99
CA ARG A 32 10.00 -0.50 2.99
C ARG A 32 10.83 -1.62 2.36
N ALA A 33 11.47 -2.45 3.17
CA ALA A 33 12.30 -3.55 2.67
C ALA A 33 11.51 -4.55 1.81
N ILE A 34 10.28 -4.89 2.21
CA ILE A 34 9.40 -5.77 1.44
C ILE A 34 9.00 -5.10 0.11
N ALA A 35 8.62 -3.82 0.16
CA ALA A 35 8.17 -3.09 -1.02
C ALA A 35 9.31 -2.90 -2.04
N ASP A 36 10.54 -2.65 -1.57
CA ASP A 36 11.74 -2.60 -2.42
C ASP A 36 12.02 -3.95 -3.08
N GLN A 37 11.89 -5.05 -2.32
CA GLN A 37 12.03 -6.41 -2.87
C GLN A 37 10.99 -6.69 -3.97
N LEU A 38 9.73 -6.26 -3.77
CA LEU A 38 8.68 -6.40 -4.76
C LEU A 38 8.97 -5.58 -6.03
N ASP A 39 9.57 -4.39 -5.91
CA ASP A 39 9.95 -3.59 -7.06
C ASP A 39 11.10 -4.20 -7.87
N VAL A 40 12.10 -4.78 -7.19
CA VAL A 40 13.17 -5.53 -7.85
C VAL A 40 12.57 -6.68 -8.68
N ILE A 41 11.75 -7.54 -8.07
CA ILE A 41 11.10 -8.65 -8.77
C ILE A 41 10.26 -8.15 -9.95
N ARG A 42 9.48 -7.08 -9.74
CA ARG A 42 8.66 -6.46 -10.80
C ARG A 42 9.52 -5.98 -11.97
N SER A 43 10.67 -5.36 -11.68
CA SER A 43 11.59 -4.84 -12.70
C SER A 43 12.22 -5.96 -13.53
N GLU A 44 12.64 -7.06 -12.89
CA GLU A 44 13.23 -8.25 -13.53
C GLU A 44 12.20 -8.93 -14.45
N ARG A 45 10.98 -9.14 -13.95
CA ARG A 45 9.87 -9.66 -14.78
C ARG A 45 9.53 -8.76 -15.95
N ARG A 46 9.55 -7.44 -15.76
CA ARG A 46 9.33 -6.47 -16.83
C ARG A 46 10.46 -6.51 -17.86
N ALA A 47 11.70 -6.77 -17.47
CA ALA A 47 12.81 -6.94 -18.40
C ALA A 47 12.58 -8.15 -19.33
N LEU A 48 12.18 -9.30 -18.78
CA LEU A 48 11.85 -10.50 -19.56
C LEU A 48 10.68 -10.25 -20.54
N ARG A 49 9.59 -9.61 -20.07
CA ARG A 49 8.47 -9.24 -20.96
C ARG A 49 8.87 -8.26 -22.07
N ARG A 50 9.79 -7.34 -21.79
CA ARG A 50 10.34 -6.43 -22.82
C ARG A 50 11.16 -7.18 -23.87
N GLN A 51 11.94 -8.19 -23.47
CA GLN A 51 12.65 -9.05 -24.41
C GLN A 51 11.66 -9.79 -25.32
N ALA A 52 10.60 -10.37 -24.74
CA ALA A 52 9.53 -11.01 -25.52
C ALA A 52 8.86 -10.02 -26.49
N GLY A 53 8.58 -8.79 -26.03
CA GLY A 53 8.02 -7.72 -26.86
C GLY A 53 8.88 -7.37 -28.08
N LYS A 54 10.22 -7.34 -27.94
CA LYS A 54 11.13 -7.08 -29.06
C LYS A 54 11.08 -8.18 -30.12
N LEU A 55 10.88 -9.44 -29.71
CA LEU A 55 10.84 -10.58 -30.62
C LEU A 55 9.55 -10.66 -31.45
N LYS A 56 8.49 -9.92 -31.07
CA LYS A 56 7.21 -9.89 -31.81
C LYS A 56 7.37 -9.42 -33.26
N ALA A 57 8.39 -8.60 -33.56
CA ALA A 57 8.69 -8.14 -34.92
C ALA A 57 9.11 -9.27 -35.88
N PHE A 58 9.55 -10.41 -35.36
CA PHE A 58 10.07 -11.55 -36.14
C PHE A 58 9.13 -12.76 -36.14
N LEU A 59 7.85 -12.53 -35.88
CA LEU A 59 6.83 -13.55 -36.03
C LEU A 59 6.72 -14.00 -37.50
N PRO A 60 6.39 -15.27 -37.77
CA PRO A 60 5.96 -16.30 -36.79
C PRO A 60 7.11 -17.05 -36.11
N PHE A 61 8.35 -16.91 -36.58
CA PHE A 61 9.47 -17.78 -36.20
C PHE A 61 9.88 -17.67 -34.72
N THR A 62 9.62 -16.53 -34.08
CA THR A 62 9.93 -16.29 -32.66
C THR A 62 8.80 -16.69 -31.69
N ARG A 63 7.70 -17.28 -32.18
CA ARG A 63 6.52 -17.59 -31.36
C ARG A 63 6.85 -18.41 -30.10
N GLN A 64 7.66 -19.46 -30.26
CA GLN A 64 8.04 -20.33 -29.14
C GLN A 64 8.91 -19.58 -28.13
N THR A 65 9.92 -18.85 -28.59
CA THR A 65 10.81 -18.06 -27.71
C THR A 65 10.06 -16.97 -26.95
N ILE A 66 9.06 -16.34 -27.57
CA ILE A 66 8.18 -15.36 -26.90
C ILE A 66 7.42 -16.05 -25.76
N ALA A 67 6.79 -17.20 -26.02
CA ALA A 67 6.05 -17.94 -25.01
C ALA A 67 6.94 -18.38 -23.83
N GLU A 68 8.16 -18.85 -24.12
CA GLU A 68 9.15 -19.22 -23.10
C GLU A 68 9.56 -18.02 -22.24
N LEU A 69 9.78 -16.84 -22.83
CA LEU A 69 10.10 -15.63 -22.08
C LEU A 69 8.94 -15.13 -21.23
N GLU A 70 7.70 -15.23 -21.73
CA GLU A 70 6.50 -14.87 -20.99
C GLU A 70 6.27 -15.80 -19.80
N LEU A 71 6.44 -17.11 -19.99
CA LEU A 71 6.38 -18.11 -18.91
C LEU A 71 7.46 -17.84 -17.87
N ARG A 72 8.71 -17.66 -18.28
CA ARG A 72 9.82 -17.29 -17.37
C ARG A 72 9.50 -16.01 -16.60
N ALA A 73 8.91 -15.00 -17.22
CA ALA A 73 8.51 -13.77 -16.55
C ALA A 73 7.37 -13.95 -15.55
N GLN A 74 6.51 -14.95 -15.76
CA GLN A 74 5.43 -15.29 -14.83
C GLN A 74 5.97 -16.07 -13.62
N GLU A 75 6.84 -17.04 -13.85
CA GLU A 75 7.38 -17.92 -12.82
C GLU A 75 8.49 -17.27 -11.99
N HIS A 76 9.22 -16.29 -12.56
CA HIS A 76 10.37 -15.64 -11.93
C HIS A 76 10.08 -15.15 -10.51
N GLN A 77 10.59 -15.86 -9.51
CA GLN A 77 10.40 -15.58 -8.08
C GLN A 77 8.92 -15.48 -7.65
N GLU A 78 8.01 -16.25 -8.25
CA GLU A 78 6.57 -16.17 -7.91
C GLU A 78 6.29 -16.46 -6.44
N ALA A 79 6.88 -17.52 -5.87
CA ALA A 79 6.70 -17.85 -4.45
C ALA A 79 7.16 -16.70 -3.53
N THR A 80 8.33 -16.13 -3.81
CA THR A 80 8.86 -14.98 -3.06
C THR A 80 7.98 -13.75 -3.22
N ARG A 81 7.51 -13.45 -4.43
CA ARG A 81 6.61 -12.33 -4.71
C ARG A 81 5.30 -12.47 -3.95
N CYS A 82 4.68 -13.66 -4.00
CA CYS A 82 3.42 -13.93 -3.31
C CYS A 82 3.59 -13.80 -1.80
N GLY A 83 4.61 -14.44 -1.21
CA GLY A 83 4.88 -14.34 0.22
C GLY A 83 5.17 -12.91 0.68
N ALA A 84 5.98 -12.16 -0.09
CA ALA A 84 6.27 -10.76 0.19
C ALA A 84 5.00 -9.88 0.10
N TRP A 85 4.16 -10.10 -0.92
CA TRP A 85 2.92 -9.35 -1.08
C TRP A 85 1.92 -9.63 0.04
N SER A 86 1.73 -10.91 0.42
CA SER A 86 0.87 -11.29 1.55
C SER A 86 1.37 -10.72 2.87
N ALA A 87 2.68 -10.73 3.13
CA ALA A 87 3.26 -10.12 4.32
C ALA A 87 3.01 -8.60 4.35
N LEU A 88 3.24 -7.91 3.23
CA LEU A 88 3.00 -6.47 3.10
C LEU A 88 1.53 -6.11 3.34
N ALA A 89 0.60 -6.89 2.78
CA ALA A 89 -0.82 -6.73 3.00
C ALA A 89 -1.24 -7.02 4.45
N GLY A 90 -0.64 -8.01 5.11
CA GLY A 90 -0.86 -8.28 6.53
C GLY A 90 -0.49 -7.08 7.42
N PHE A 91 0.67 -6.46 7.18
CA PHE A 91 1.03 -5.20 7.85
C PHE A 91 0.01 -4.10 7.55
N GLY A 92 -0.39 -3.95 6.28
CA GLY A 92 -1.39 -2.99 5.86
C GLY A 92 -2.72 -3.15 6.59
N GLN A 93 -3.21 -4.38 6.74
CA GLN A 93 -4.44 -4.66 7.49
C GLN A 93 -4.31 -4.22 8.95
N SER A 94 -3.18 -4.52 9.61
CA SER A 94 -2.94 -4.08 10.99
C SER A 94 -3.00 -2.56 11.13
N LEU A 95 -2.35 -1.85 10.19
CA LEU A 95 -2.28 -0.39 10.16
C LEU A 95 -3.62 0.28 9.85
N MET A 96 -4.41 -0.28 8.94
CA MET A 96 -5.72 0.30 8.56
C MET A 96 -6.71 0.32 9.73
N PHE A 97 -6.60 -0.64 10.65
CA PHE A 97 -7.48 -0.76 11.82
C PHE A 97 -6.80 -0.33 13.12
N ASP A 98 -5.56 0.18 13.05
CA ASP A 98 -4.72 0.52 14.20
C ASP A 98 -4.77 -0.57 15.29
N ARG A 99 -4.58 -1.85 14.89
CA ARG A 99 -4.81 -3.00 15.78
C ARG A 99 -3.94 -2.96 17.04
N GLU A 100 -2.77 -2.34 16.94
CA GLU A 100 -1.83 -2.20 18.04
C GLU A 100 -2.00 -0.88 18.82
N GLY A 101 -2.98 -0.05 18.47
CA GLY A 101 -3.29 1.21 19.14
C GLY A 101 -2.16 2.24 19.05
N LEU A 102 -1.40 2.23 17.95
CA LEU A 102 -0.21 3.07 17.78
C LEU A 102 -0.57 4.54 17.71
N ALA A 103 -1.67 4.89 17.04
CA ALA A 103 -2.08 6.30 16.92
C ALA A 103 -2.42 6.88 18.30
N GLN A 104 -3.14 6.13 19.13
CA GLN A 104 -3.47 6.54 20.50
C GLN A 104 -2.23 6.57 21.40
N ALA A 105 -1.38 5.55 21.35
CA ALA A 105 -0.20 5.45 22.21
C ALA A 105 0.87 6.51 21.93
N LEU A 106 1.03 6.92 20.66
CA LEU A 106 2.00 7.94 20.27
C LEU A 106 1.43 9.36 20.35
N GLY A 107 0.13 9.51 20.10
CA GLY A 107 -0.46 10.81 19.78
C GLY A 107 -0.09 11.29 18.37
N PHE A 108 -0.89 12.22 17.85
CA PHE A 108 -0.81 12.68 16.47
C PHE A 108 0.56 13.27 16.10
N ASP A 109 1.11 14.09 16.98
CA ASP A 109 2.33 14.84 16.74
C ASP A 109 3.55 13.94 16.62
N ARG A 110 3.72 13.03 17.60
CA ARG A 110 4.81 12.06 17.61
C ARG A 110 4.68 11.08 16.45
N MET A 111 3.46 10.67 16.11
CA MET A 111 3.21 9.85 14.93
C MET A 111 3.68 10.56 13.66
N CYS A 112 3.31 11.84 13.47
CA CYS A 112 3.74 12.64 12.33
C CYS A 112 5.27 12.77 12.25
N ASP A 113 5.95 12.97 13.38
CA ASP A 113 7.42 13.01 13.44
C ASP A 113 8.03 11.69 12.96
N LEU A 114 7.51 10.55 13.46
CA LEU A 114 7.99 9.22 13.10
C LEU A 114 7.68 8.83 11.66
N LEU A 115 6.65 9.42 11.06
CA LEU A 115 6.28 9.28 9.65
C LEU A 115 6.95 10.31 8.75
N ALA A 116 7.79 11.20 9.29
CA ALA A 116 8.44 12.29 8.56
C ALA A 116 7.46 13.16 7.77
N VAL A 117 6.32 13.50 8.39
CA VAL A 117 5.28 14.37 7.81
C VAL A 117 5.73 15.83 7.88
N ASN A 118 5.58 16.57 6.78
CA ASN A 118 5.86 18.01 6.75
C ASN A 118 4.94 18.77 7.74
N PRO A 119 5.45 19.73 8.56
CA PRO A 119 4.64 20.53 9.47
C PRO A 119 3.41 21.20 8.84
N VAL A 120 3.52 21.66 7.59
CA VAL A 120 2.38 22.26 6.85
C VAL A 120 1.29 21.23 6.60
N HIS A 121 1.66 20.02 6.18
CA HIS A 121 0.70 18.94 5.96
C HIS A 121 0.11 18.40 7.26
N ARG A 122 0.87 18.44 8.36
CA ARG A 122 0.37 18.08 9.70
C ARG A 122 -0.74 19.03 10.14
N GLN A 123 -0.56 20.34 9.95
CA GLN A 123 -1.61 21.33 10.26
C GLN A 123 -2.86 21.09 9.42
N GLN A 124 -2.69 20.85 8.12
CA GLN A 124 -3.81 20.54 7.23
C GLN A 124 -4.56 19.27 7.65
N ALA A 125 -3.84 18.17 7.90
CA ALA A 125 -4.44 16.91 8.33
C ALA A 125 -5.18 17.05 9.68
N SER A 126 -4.64 17.85 10.61
CA SER A 126 -5.32 18.16 11.86
C SER A 126 -6.61 18.95 11.65
N ALA A 127 -6.62 19.91 10.72
CA ALA A 127 -7.80 20.70 10.39
C ALA A 127 -8.89 19.84 9.71
N ASP A 128 -8.48 18.88 8.88
CA ASP A 128 -9.36 17.96 8.16
C ASP A 128 -9.86 16.80 9.04
N GLY A 129 -9.34 16.66 10.27
CA GLY A 129 -9.68 15.59 11.21
C GLY A 129 -8.97 14.25 10.93
N ASP A 130 -7.98 14.24 10.03
CA ASP A 130 -7.21 13.06 9.61
C ASP A 130 -6.06 12.73 10.57
N THR A 131 -6.38 12.54 11.86
CA THR A 131 -5.37 12.27 12.92
C THR A 131 -5.04 10.79 13.12
N SER A 132 -5.74 9.89 12.42
CA SER A 132 -5.51 8.44 12.50
C SER A 132 -4.31 7.99 11.66
N LEU A 133 -3.69 6.87 12.02
CA LEU A 133 -2.59 6.28 11.26
C LEU A 133 -3.00 5.98 9.80
N ARG A 134 -4.21 5.45 9.60
CA ARG A 134 -4.80 5.23 8.27
C ARG A 134 -5.00 6.55 7.52
N GLY A 135 -5.54 7.57 8.19
CA GLY A 135 -5.76 8.90 7.61
C GLY A 135 -4.46 9.50 7.08
N VAL A 136 -3.46 9.60 7.95
CA VAL A 136 -2.15 10.20 7.61
C VAL A 136 -1.40 9.39 6.56
N ALA A 137 -1.25 8.07 6.75
CA ALA A 137 -0.39 7.25 5.90
C ALA A 137 -1.05 6.84 4.57
N TYR A 138 -2.35 6.54 4.57
CA TYR A 138 -3.03 5.98 3.40
C TYR A 138 -3.93 6.96 2.67
N LEU A 139 -4.85 7.63 3.37
CA LEU A 139 -5.83 8.52 2.74
C LEU A 139 -5.17 9.82 2.25
N ALA A 140 -4.47 10.50 3.16
CA ALA A 140 -3.80 11.77 2.86
C ALA A 140 -2.39 11.58 2.25
N ARG A 141 -1.83 10.36 2.31
CA ARG A 141 -0.52 9.99 1.75
C ARG A 141 0.63 10.90 2.22
N LEU A 142 0.66 11.21 3.51
CA LEU A 142 1.57 12.21 4.07
C LEU A 142 2.90 11.65 4.59
N GLU A 143 3.05 10.33 4.61
CA GLU A 143 4.31 9.67 4.97
C GLU A 143 5.45 10.14 4.06
N ASP A 144 6.61 10.48 4.65
CA ASP A 144 7.79 11.03 3.96
C ASP A 144 7.53 12.38 3.23
N SER A 145 6.42 13.06 3.50
CA SER A 145 6.09 14.33 2.83
C SER A 145 7.01 15.51 3.15
N SER A 146 7.91 15.37 4.12
CA SER A 146 9.00 16.32 4.38
C SER A 146 10.11 16.30 3.32
N ASP A 147 10.33 15.17 2.64
CA ASP A 147 11.32 15.03 1.57
C ASP A 147 10.67 15.29 0.19
N ARG A 148 9.64 14.49 -0.13
CA ARG A 148 8.87 14.66 -1.38
C ARG A 148 7.45 14.18 -1.21
N LYS A 149 6.48 15.09 -1.35
CA LYS A 149 5.08 14.70 -1.59
C LYS A 149 4.95 14.26 -3.05
N CYS A 150 4.72 12.96 -3.27
CA CYS A 150 4.46 12.44 -4.60
C CYS A 150 2.95 12.30 -4.79
N ASP A 151 2.39 13.09 -5.69
CA ASP A 151 0.94 13.05 -5.98
C ASP A 151 0.57 11.94 -6.97
N GLU A 152 1.56 11.27 -7.57
CA GLU A 152 1.36 10.18 -8.53
C GLU A 152 0.54 9.04 -7.91
N TRP A 153 -0.46 8.56 -8.65
CA TRP A 153 -1.32 7.47 -8.21
C TRP A 153 -0.51 6.19 -7.98
N GLY A 154 -0.68 5.57 -6.80
CA GLY A 154 0.10 4.40 -6.42
C GLY A 154 1.54 4.70 -5.95
N ALA A 155 1.95 5.97 -5.96
CA ALA A 155 3.15 6.43 -5.28
C ALA A 155 2.80 6.85 -3.85
N GLY A 156 3.64 6.45 -2.91
CA GLY A 156 3.52 6.79 -1.49
C GLY A 156 4.56 6.05 -0.67
N GLY A 157 4.68 6.43 0.60
CA GLY A 157 5.61 5.83 1.55
C GLY A 157 5.35 4.33 1.80
N PRO A 158 6.24 3.66 2.55
CA PRO A 158 6.14 2.23 2.78
C PRO A 158 4.84 1.79 3.49
N LEU A 159 4.27 2.61 4.40
CA LEU A 159 2.98 2.30 5.02
C LEU A 159 1.82 2.50 4.04
N TYR A 160 1.87 3.52 3.18
CA TYR A 160 0.91 3.65 2.08
C TYR A 160 0.86 2.37 1.23
N ARG A 161 2.02 1.86 0.82
CA ARG A 161 2.11 0.65 -0.01
C ARG A 161 1.58 -0.59 0.71
N ALA A 162 1.78 -0.67 2.03
CA ALA A 162 1.20 -1.73 2.86
C ALA A 162 -0.33 -1.66 2.89
N CYS A 163 -0.90 -0.50 3.24
CA CYS A 163 -2.35 -0.28 3.26
C CYS A 163 -2.97 -0.50 1.88
N HIS A 164 -2.31 -0.06 0.81
CA HIS A 164 -2.77 -0.30 -0.55
C HIS A 164 -2.76 -1.79 -0.92
N ALA A 165 -1.75 -2.56 -0.51
CA ALA A 165 -1.72 -4.00 -0.69
C ALA A 165 -2.88 -4.68 0.08
N ALA A 166 -3.13 -4.26 1.31
CA ALA A 166 -4.25 -4.74 2.12
C ALA A 166 -5.61 -4.44 1.47
N MET A 167 -5.79 -3.23 0.92
CA MET A 167 -7.01 -2.84 0.21
C MET A 167 -7.22 -3.69 -1.04
N ILE A 168 -6.18 -3.90 -1.86
CA ILE A 168 -6.26 -4.77 -3.03
C ILE A 168 -6.59 -6.20 -2.60
N GLN A 169 -6.01 -6.70 -1.51
CA GLN A 169 -6.32 -8.03 -1.00
C GLN A 169 -7.78 -8.15 -0.59
N PHE A 170 -8.29 -7.17 0.16
CA PHE A 170 -9.68 -7.09 0.54
C PHE A 170 -10.59 -7.12 -0.69
N ILE A 171 -10.34 -6.29 -1.71
CA ILE A 171 -11.15 -6.24 -2.93
C ILE A 171 -11.15 -7.59 -3.67
N LYS A 172 -10.01 -8.29 -3.71
CA LYS A 172 -9.89 -9.59 -4.38
C LYS A 172 -10.58 -10.74 -3.65
N GLU A 173 -10.58 -10.70 -2.32
CA GLU A 173 -11.11 -11.77 -1.48
C GLU A 173 -12.56 -11.52 -1.04
N CYS A 174 -13.04 -10.28 -1.14
CA CYS A 174 -14.41 -9.92 -0.82
C CYS A 174 -15.38 -10.57 -1.83
N PRO A 175 -16.37 -11.35 -1.37
CA PRO A 175 -17.42 -11.86 -2.24
C PRO A 175 -18.10 -10.74 -3.03
N GLU A 176 -18.36 -10.96 -4.33
CA GLU A 176 -18.88 -9.92 -5.23
C GLU A 176 -20.16 -9.26 -4.72
N HIS A 177 -21.06 -10.03 -4.09
CA HIS A 177 -22.32 -9.55 -3.55
C HIS A 177 -22.19 -8.65 -2.31
N LEU A 178 -21.00 -8.60 -1.69
CA LEU A 178 -20.70 -7.73 -0.55
C LEU A 178 -19.94 -6.47 -0.97
N LEU A 179 -19.46 -6.40 -2.21
CA LEU A 179 -18.85 -5.20 -2.74
C LEU A 179 -19.95 -4.18 -3.08
N PRO A 180 -19.80 -2.90 -2.67
CA PRO A 180 -20.74 -1.86 -3.05
C PRO A 180 -20.72 -1.68 -4.56
N ASP A 181 -21.89 -1.62 -5.21
CA ASP A 181 -22.00 -1.30 -6.63
C ASP A 181 -21.66 0.19 -6.82
N PRO A 182 -20.53 0.51 -7.46
CA PRO A 182 -20.11 1.90 -7.60
C PRO A 182 -20.95 2.66 -8.64
N PHE A 183 -21.83 1.98 -9.39
CA PHE A 183 -22.71 2.55 -10.40
C PHE A 183 -24.20 2.61 -9.97
N ALA A 184 -24.53 2.14 -8.76
CA ALA A 184 -25.89 2.26 -8.22
C ALA A 184 -26.30 3.73 -8.05
N PRO A 185 -27.61 4.07 -8.06
CA PRO A 185 -28.06 5.44 -7.81
C PRO A 185 -27.51 6.03 -6.50
N GLY A 186 -26.88 7.20 -6.59
CA GLY A 186 -26.21 7.86 -5.45
C GLY A 186 -24.80 7.35 -5.14
N ALA A 187 -24.33 6.30 -5.82
CA ALA A 187 -22.95 5.84 -5.74
C ALA A 187 -22.00 6.77 -6.54
N PRO A 188 -20.68 6.69 -6.33
CA PRO A 188 -19.71 7.62 -6.91
C PRO A 188 -19.75 7.75 -8.44
N PHE A 189 -20.07 6.65 -9.15
CA PHE A 189 -20.17 6.62 -10.61
C PHE A 189 -21.60 6.38 -11.11
N GLY A 190 -22.58 6.34 -10.20
CA GLY A 190 -23.97 6.13 -10.53
C GLY A 190 -24.73 7.42 -10.85
N PRO A 191 -26.00 7.30 -11.26
CA PRO A 191 -26.84 8.48 -11.47
C PRO A 191 -27.02 9.24 -10.15
N LYS A 192 -26.91 10.57 -10.22
CA LYS A 192 -27.10 11.44 -9.04
C LYS A 192 -28.52 11.29 -8.51
N LEU A 193 -28.65 11.15 -7.20
CA LEU A 193 -29.95 11.20 -6.54
C LEU A 193 -30.55 12.61 -6.66
N PRO A 194 -31.88 12.73 -6.77
CA PRO A 194 -32.53 14.03 -6.70
C PRO A 194 -32.20 14.72 -5.37
N PRO A 195 -32.05 16.05 -5.35
CA PRO A 195 -31.75 16.78 -4.12
C PRO A 195 -32.86 16.55 -3.09
N SER A 196 -32.49 16.22 -1.85
CA SER A 196 -33.45 16.15 -0.75
C SER A 196 -33.86 17.58 -0.37
N LEU A 197 -35.06 18.00 -0.78
CA LEU A 197 -35.64 19.26 -0.35
C LEU A 197 -36.14 19.09 1.10
N SER A 198 -35.43 19.67 2.06
CA SER A 198 -35.93 19.85 3.42
C SER A 198 -36.42 21.28 3.59
N ILE A 199 -37.61 21.44 4.17
CA ILE A 199 -38.11 22.76 4.56
C ILE A 199 -37.34 23.16 5.82
N VAL A 200 -36.50 24.18 5.73
CA VAL A 200 -35.89 24.81 6.91
C VAL A 200 -36.99 25.59 7.62
N GLY A 201 -37.47 25.06 8.74
CA GLY A 201 -38.45 25.73 9.60
C GLY A 201 -37.88 27.04 10.16
N LYS A 202 -38.73 28.07 10.25
CA LYS A 202 -38.40 29.40 10.78
C LYS A 202 -38.07 29.37 12.26
#